data_AF-A0A5B9ED80-F1
#
_entry.id   AF-A0A5B9ED80-F1
#
_cell.length_a   1.000
_cell.length_b   1.000
_cell.length_c   1.000
_cell.angle_alpha   90.00
_cell.angle_beta   90.00
_cell.angle_gamma   90.00
#
_symmetry.space_group_name_H-M   'P 1'
#
loop_
_entity.id
_entity.type
_entity.pdbx_description
1 polymer ?
#
loop_
_entity_poly.entity_id
_entity_poly.type
_entity_poly.pdbx_seq_one_letter_code
_entity_poly.pdbx_strand_id
1 'polypeptide(L)'
;MQKPAKVQDKYYLKSLHEEIALFDRKLAHLAKYEVFASEAERDAAIGKMETKRATLARTAQKLVEDGIEFHPSELPRSLRTQTESTENANIA
;
A
#
# COMPACT_ATOMS: atom_id res chain seq x y z
N MET A 1 -2.33 -13.46 -26.68
CA MET A 1 -3.00 -14.04 -25.49
C MET A 1 -3.55 -12.88 -24.67
N GLN A 2 -4.88 -12.67 -24.65
CA GLN A 2 -5.48 -11.68 -23.76
C GLN A 2 -5.34 -12.19 -22.32
N LYS A 3 -4.64 -11.44 -21.47
CA LYS A 3 -4.58 -11.71 -20.03
C LYS A 3 -6.01 -11.48 -19.51
N PRO A 4 -6.65 -12.45 -18.84
CA PRO A 4 -8.01 -12.25 -18.37
C PRO A 4 -8.05 -10.99 -17.50
N ALA A 5 -9.00 -10.10 -17.79
CA ALA A 5 -9.20 -8.90 -16.98
C ALA A 5 -9.38 -9.37 -15.54
N LYS A 6 -8.55 -8.87 -14.62
CA LYS A 6 -8.69 -9.20 -13.20
C LYS A 6 -10.11 -8.77 -12.80
N VAL A 7 -10.92 -9.72 -12.35
CA VAL A 7 -12.22 -9.41 -11.77
C VAL A 7 -11.96 -8.45 -10.63
N GLN A 8 -12.55 -7.26 -10.69
CA GLN A 8 -12.35 -6.20 -9.72
C GLN A 8 -13.25 -6.45 -8.50
N ASP A 9 -12.93 -7.52 -7.77
CA ASP A 9 -13.65 -7.97 -6.58
C ASP A 9 -12.87 -7.68 -5.29
N LYS A 10 -13.45 -8.07 -4.15
CA LYS A 10 -12.83 -7.93 -2.83
C LYS A 10 -11.46 -8.61 -2.72
N TYR A 11 -11.22 -9.71 -3.44
CA TYR A 11 -9.94 -10.40 -3.42
C TYR A 11 -8.89 -9.64 -4.22
N TYR A 12 -9.30 -8.96 -5.29
CA TYR A 12 -8.45 -8.04 -6.01
C TYR A 12 -8.08 -6.82 -5.16
N LEU A 13 -9.05 -6.22 -4.46
CA LEU A 13 -8.78 -5.12 -3.52
C LEU A 13 -7.82 -5.55 -2.40
N LYS A 14 -8.02 -6.74 -1.82
CA LYS A 14 -7.08 -7.33 -0.87
C LYS A 14 -5.67 -7.49 -1.45
N SER A 15 -5.56 -7.99 -2.67
CA SER A 15 -4.26 -8.15 -3.34
C SER A 15 -3.56 -6.79 -3.53
N LEU A 16 -4.32 -5.74 -3.87
CA LEU A 16 -3.77 -4.38 -3.98
C LEU A 16 -3.26 -3.87 -2.62
N HIS A 17 -4.00 -4.11 -1.54
CA HIS A 17 -3.55 -3.78 -0.19
C HIS A 17 -2.27 -4.52 0.17
N GLU A 18 -2.19 -5.83 -0.04
CA GLU A 18 -0.98 -6.62 0.21
C GLU A 18 0.23 -6.10 -0.58
N GLU A 19 0.01 -5.71 -1.84
CA GLU A 19 1.05 -5.16 -2.70
C GLU A 19 1.51 -3.77 -2.21
N ILE A 20 0.59 -2.90 -1.77
CA ILE A 20 0.94 -1.62 -1.15
C ILE A 20 1.78 -1.85 0.11
N ALA A 21 1.38 -2.78 0.98
CA ALA A 21 2.12 -3.12 2.19
C ALA A 21 3.51 -3.72 1.90
N LEU A 22 3.70 -4.37 0.75
CA LEU A 22 5.00 -4.81 0.28
C LEU A 22 5.87 -3.61 -0.15
N PHE A 23 5.31 -2.67 -0.90
CA PHE A 23 6.04 -1.45 -1.30
C PHE A 23 6.40 -0.57 -0.10
N ASP A 24 5.53 -0.48 0.91
CA ASP A 24 5.84 0.20 2.18
C ASP A 24 7.10 -0.37 2.84
N ARG A 25 7.16 -1.71 2.95
CA ARG A 25 8.30 -2.40 3.54
C ARG A 25 9.57 -2.23 2.70
N LYS A 26 9.45 -2.24 1.37
CA LYS A 26 10.58 -1.97 0.47
C LYS A 26 11.09 -0.55 0.60
N LEU A 27 10.22 0.44 0.65
CA LEU A 27 10.59 1.85 0.86
C LEU A 27 11.30 2.02 2.20
N ALA A 28 10.75 1.44 3.28
CA ALA A 28 11.39 1.47 4.59
C ALA A 28 12.77 0.79 4.59
N HIS A 29 12.93 -0.31 3.85
CA HIS A 29 14.22 -0.98 3.70
C HIS A 29 15.22 -0.11 2.92
N LEU A 30 14.83 0.41 1.76
CA LEU A 30 15.67 1.27 0.94
C LEU A 30 16.13 2.52 1.69
N ALA A 31 15.25 3.11 2.50
CA ALA A 31 15.57 4.29 3.29
C ALA A 31 16.54 4.00 4.45
N LYS A 32 16.55 2.78 5.01
CA LYS A 32 17.27 2.47 6.25
C LYS A 32 18.54 1.64 6.06
N TYR A 33 18.56 0.74 5.08
CA TYR A 33 19.59 -0.30 4.97
C TYR A 33 20.34 -0.30 3.65
N GLU A 34 19.76 0.26 2.59
CA GLU A 34 20.40 0.24 1.28
C GLU A 34 21.46 1.34 1.18
N VAL A 35 22.61 0.98 0.59
CA VAL A 35 23.68 1.92 0.29
C VAL A 35 23.70 2.15 -1.22
N PHE A 36 23.60 3.40 -1.63
CA PHE A 36 23.61 3.80 -3.03
C PHE A 36 24.96 4.43 -3.38
N ALA A 37 25.39 4.33 -4.64
CA ALA A 37 26.63 4.96 -5.08
C ALA A 37 26.51 6.48 -5.16
N SER A 38 25.28 7.00 -5.27
CA SER A 38 24.99 8.44 -5.23
C SER A 38 23.59 8.72 -4.66
N GLU A 39 23.36 9.95 -4.24
CA GLU A 39 22.02 10.41 -3.83
C GLU A 39 21.03 10.36 -5.00
N ALA A 40 21.48 10.64 -6.23
CA ALA A 40 20.63 10.55 -7.42
C ALA A 40 20.11 9.11 -7.66
N GLU A 41 20.94 8.10 -7.40
CA GLU A 41 20.52 6.69 -7.48
C GLU A 41 19.52 6.32 -6.37
N ARG A 42 19.75 6.80 -5.14
CA ARG A 42 18.82 6.65 -4.02
C ARG A 42 17.45 7.22 -4.39
N ASP A 43 17.44 8.46 -4.86
CA ASP A 43 16.21 9.18 -5.15
C ASP A 43 15.47 8.56 -6.35
N ALA A 44 16.20 8.08 -7.37
CA ALA A 44 15.61 7.33 -8.48
C ALA A 44 15.00 6.00 -8.02
N ALA A 45 15.67 5.26 -7.14
CA ALA A 45 15.18 3.99 -6.60
C ALA A 45 13.94 4.18 -5.74
N ILE A 46 13.96 5.16 -4.84
CA ILE A 46 12.83 5.54 -3.99
C ILE A 46 11.66 6.02 -4.87
N GLY A 47 11.88 6.98 -5.75
CA GLY A 47 10.84 7.56 -6.61
C GLY A 47 10.15 6.52 -7.50
N LYS A 48 10.89 5.52 -7.99
CA LYS A 48 10.31 4.38 -8.73
C LYS A 48 9.39 3.53 -7.85
N MET A 49 9.77 3.25 -6.60
CA MET A 49 8.93 2.49 -5.67
C MET A 49 7.70 3.29 -5.23
N GLU A 50 7.86 4.59 -4.95
CA GLU A 50 6.77 5.49 -4.59
C GLU A 50 5.74 5.62 -5.72
N THR A 51 6.19 5.77 -6.96
CA THR A 51 5.29 5.85 -8.12
C THR A 51 4.45 4.58 -8.25
N LYS A 52 5.05 3.40 -8.06
CA LYS A 52 4.31 2.12 -8.10
C LYS A 52 3.30 2.02 -6.96
N ARG A 53 3.72 2.35 -5.73
CA ARG A 53 2.85 2.40 -4.57
C ARG A 53 1.66 3.34 -4.81
N ALA A 54 1.90 4.53 -5.33
CA ALA A 54 0.85 5.54 -5.58
C ALA A 54 -0.15 5.07 -6.64
N THR A 55 0.28 4.36 -7.69
CA THR A 55 -0.62 3.76 -8.68
C THR A 55 -1.51 2.68 -8.08
N LEU A 56 -0.95 1.83 -7.22
CA LEU A 56 -1.73 0.80 -6.52
C LEU A 56 -2.73 1.43 -5.56
N ALA A 57 -2.32 2.44 -4.79
CA ALA A 57 -3.17 3.16 -3.85
C ALA A 57 -4.35 3.85 -4.56
N ARG A 58 -4.10 4.51 -5.70
CA ARG A 58 -5.17 5.09 -6.53
C ARG A 58 -6.16 4.05 -7.04
N THR A 59 -5.66 2.88 -7.43
CA THR A 59 -6.53 1.79 -7.89
C THR A 59 -7.37 1.22 -6.75
N ALA A 60 -6.76 1.00 -5.58
CA ALA A 60 -7.46 0.52 -4.39
C ALA A 60 -8.53 1.52 -3.95
N GLN A 61 -8.21 2.81 -3.90
CA GLN A 61 -9.15 3.88 -3.60
C GLN A 61 -10.36 3.86 -4.54
N LYS A 62 -10.12 3.72 -5.85
CA LYS A 62 -11.21 3.62 -6.83
C LYS A 62 -12.13 2.44 -6.55
N LEU A 63 -11.60 1.26 -6.22
CA LEU A 63 -12.44 0.10 -5.89
C LEU A 63 -13.28 0.32 -4.63
N VAL A 64 -12.73 1.03 -3.64
CA VAL A 64 -13.49 1.41 -2.44
C VAL A 64 -14.60 2.39 -2.80
N GLU A 65 -14.34 3.37 -3.66
CA GLU A 65 -15.34 4.31 -4.19
C GLU A 65 -16.41 3.60 -5.04
N ASP A 66 -16.04 2.55 -5.76
CA ASP A 66 -16.94 1.68 -6.52
C ASP A 66 -17.77 0.74 -5.61
N GLY A 67 -17.59 0.82 -4.28
CA GLY A 67 -18.38 0.08 -3.29
C GLY A 67 -17.87 -1.33 -2.98
N ILE A 68 -16.64 -1.67 -3.39
CA ILE A 68 -16.04 -2.96 -3.04
C ILE A 68 -15.69 -2.99 -1.55
N GLU A 69 -16.37 -3.86 -0.82
CA GLU A 69 -16.13 -4.06 0.61
C GLU A 69 -14.76 -4.72 0.87
N PHE A 70 -14.12 -4.30 1.97
CA PHE A 70 -12.87 -4.87 2.46
C PHE A 70 -12.86 -4.89 3.99
N HIS A 71 -12.05 -5.77 4.58
CA HIS A 71 -11.88 -5.76 6.03
C HIS A 71 -10.81 -4.75 6.47
N PRO A 72 -11.01 -3.98 7.55
CA PRO A 72 -9.99 -3.06 8.06
C PRO A 72 -8.64 -3.73 8.39
N SER A 73 -8.66 -4.99 8.80
CA SER A 73 -7.45 -5.78 9.05
C SER A 73 -6.60 -6.01 7.79
N GLU A 74 -7.21 -5.92 6.60
CA GLU A 74 -6.56 -6.06 5.30
C GLU A 74 -5.89 -4.75 4.85
N LEU A 75 -6.18 -3.61 5.50
CA LEU A 75 -5.53 -2.35 5.16
C LEU A 75 -4.03 -2.40 5.50
N PRO A 76 -3.16 -1.89 4.61
CA PRO A 76 -1.77 -1.65 4.90
C PRO A 76 -1.63 -0.73 6.11
N ARG A 77 -0.60 -0.96 6.94
CA ARG A 77 -0.36 -0.14 8.14
C ARG A 77 -0.20 1.35 7.79
N SER A 78 0.33 1.68 6.61
CA SER A 78 0.45 3.06 6.12
C SER A 78 -0.87 3.71 5.70
N LEU A 79 -1.93 2.92 5.49
CA LEU A 79 -3.27 3.38 5.09
C LEU A 79 -4.32 3.24 6.20
N ARG A 80 -3.98 2.62 7.34
CA ARG A 80 -4.82 2.64 8.52
C ARG A 80 -4.80 4.06 9.08
N THR A 81 -5.85 4.82 8.87
CA THR A 81 -6.07 6.08 9.59
C THR A 81 -6.06 5.80 11.09
N GLN A 82 -5.54 6.73 11.89
CA GLN A 82 -5.44 6.67 13.36
C GLN A 82 -6.78 6.50 14.11
N THR A 83 -7.86 6.15 13.43
CA THR A 83 -9.17 5.80 13.99
C THR A 83 -9.14 4.56 14.90
N GLU A 84 -8.06 3.77 14.92
CA GLU A 84 -7.86 2.71 15.92
C GLU A 84 -7.26 3.22 17.25
N SER A 85 -6.93 4.51 17.38
CA SER A 85 -6.32 5.07 18.60
C SER A 85 -7.35 5.43 19.69
N THR A 86 -8.65 5.29 19.42
CA THR A 86 -9.71 5.78 20.32
C THR A 86 -10.57 4.67 20.94
N GLU A 87 -10.25 3.39 20.75
CA GLU A 87 -11.00 2.29 21.39
C GLU A 87 -10.31 1.62 22.60
N ASN A 88 -9.04 1.94 22.88
CA ASN A 88 -8.30 1.32 24.00
C ASN A 88 -7.94 2.28 25.15
N ALA A 89 -8.60 3.45 25.25
CA ALA A 89 -8.33 4.44 26.30
C ALA A 89 -9.34 4.42 27.47
N ASN A 90 -10.14 3.36 27.65
CA ASN A 90 -11.15 3.33 28.72
C ASN A 90 -11.21 2.02 29.52
N ILE A 91 -10.07 1.37 29.78
CA ILE A 91 -9.94 0.40 30.87
C ILE A 91 -8.54 0.54 31.50
N ALA A 92 -8.40 1.47 32.45
CA ALA A 92 -7.54 1.38 33.64
C ALA A 92 -7.75 2.61 34.51
#